data_AF-A0A6S7J1P9-F1
#
_entry.id   AF-A0A6S7J1P9-F1
#
_cell.length_a   1.000
_cell.length_b   1.000
_cell.length_c   1.000
_cell.angle_alpha   90.00
_cell.angle_beta   90.00
_cell.angle_gamma   90.00
#
_symmetry.space_group_name_H-M   'P 1'
#
loop_
_entity.id
_entity.type
_entity.pdbx_description
1 polymer ?
#
loop_
_entity_poly.entity_id
_entity_poly.type
_entity_poly.pdbx_seq_one_letter_code
_entity_poly.pdbx_strand_id
1 'polypeptide(L)'
;MPGRNCAFFGCPTSQKHKLSLFQIPVVNAKQSEHTASLKKKSREEWLNIILRTREMTSELKERINKNNIYVCELHFKADCILK
;
A
#
# COMPACT_ATOMS: atom_id res chain seq x y z
N MET A 1 0.82 -16.76 7.04
CA MET A 1 0.89 -15.39 7.61
C MET A 1 0.07 -14.44 6.73
N PRO A 2 -1.04 -13.91 7.23
CA PRO A 2 -1.85 -12.93 6.52
C PRO A 2 -1.05 -11.62 6.36
N GLY A 3 -0.88 -11.16 5.12
CA GLY A 3 -0.37 -9.83 4.83
C GLY A 3 0.73 -9.78 3.77
N ARG A 4 1.26 -10.91 3.28
CA ARG A 4 2.36 -10.89 2.28
C ARG A 4 1.97 -10.18 0.99
N ASN A 5 0.78 -10.46 0.46
CA ASN A 5 0.33 -9.86 -0.79
C ASN A 5 -0.33 -8.48 -0.57
N CYS A 6 -1.47 -8.41 0.13
CA CYS A 6 -2.11 -7.14 0.49
C CYS A 6 -1.71 -6.70 1.90
N ALA A 7 -1.43 -5.39 2.07
CA ALA A 7 -0.96 -4.83 3.33
C ALA A 7 -2.02 -4.74 4.43
N PHE A 8 -3.31 -4.78 4.06
CA PHE A 8 -4.44 -4.79 4.99
C PHE A 8 -4.53 -6.12 5.73
N PHE A 9 -4.74 -6.05 7.04
CA PHE A 9 -4.93 -7.22 7.87
C PHE A 9 -6.28 -7.88 7.59
N GLY A 10 -6.31 -9.21 7.65
CA GLY A 10 -7.52 -10.00 7.36
C GLY A 10 -7.95 -10.00 5.89
N CYS A 11 -7.25 -9.30 4.99
CA CYS A 11 -7.61 -9.29 3.57
C CYS A 11 -7.46 -10.70 2.97
N PRO A 12 -8.50 -11.25 2.31
CA PRO A 12 -8.45 -12.60 1.74
C PRO A 12 -7.43 -12.71 0.60
N THR A 13 -7.17 -11.61 -0.10
CA THR A 13 -6.14 -11.50 -1.15
C THR A 13 -4.73 -11.62 -0.59
N SER A 14 -4.54 -11.37 0.70
CA SER A 14 -3.26 -11.65 1.36
C SER A 14 -2.89 -13.14 1.36
N GLN A 15 -3.84 -14.02 1.04
CA GLN A 15 -3.68 -15.48 0.96
C GLN A 15 -3.90 -16.05 -0.45
N LYS A 16 -4.47 -15.28 -1.39
CA LYS A 16 -4.83 -15.74 -2.76
C LYS A 16 -4.19 -14.84 -3.83
N HIS A 17 -3.69 -15.44 -4.92
CA HIS A 17 -2.93 -14.77 -6.00
C HIS A 17 -3.78 -14.15 -7.14
N LYS A 18 -5.11 -14.11 -7.03
CA LYS A 18 -6.00 -13.87 -8.19
C LYS A 18 -6.39 -12.41 -8.47
N LEU A 19 -5.95 -11.44 -7.67
CA LEU A 19 -6.35 -10.04 -7.82
C LEU A 19 -5.16 -9.13 -8.11
N SER A 20 -5.43 -8.01 -8.78
CA SER A 20 -4.45 -6.97 -9.06
C SER A 20 -3.92 -6.34 -7.76
N LEU A 21 -2.59 -6.23 -7.65
CA LEU A 21 -1.90 -5.61 -6.53
C LEU A 21 -1.32 -4.26 -6.96
N PHE A 22 -1.76 -3.21 -6.28
CA PHE A 22 -1.31 -1.84 -6.52
C PHE A 22 -0.26 -1.44 -5.48
N GLN A 23 0.89 -0.98 -5.94
CA GLN A 23 1.92 -0.45 -5.06
C GLN A 23 1.49 0.93 -4.56
N ILE A 24 1.61 1.17 -3.25
CA ILE A 24 1.38 2.53 -2.72
C ILE A 24 2.45 3.49 -3.28
N PRO A 25 2.17 4.80 -3.39
CA PRO A 25 3.10 5.76 -3.97
C PRO A 25 4.49 5.68 -3.34
N VAL A 26 5.50 5.55 -4.21
CA VAL A 26 6.92 5.62 -3.85
C VAL A 26 7.45 6.97 -4.28
N VAL A 27 8.13 7.65 -3.36
CA VAL A 27 8.82 8.91 -3.64
C VAL A 27 10.18 8.56 -4.23
N ASN A 28 10.38 8.90 -5.51
CA ASN A 28 11.63 8.64 -6.22
C ASN A 28 12.40 9.96 -6.42
N ALA A 29 13.74 9.90 -6.38
CA ALA A 29 14.61 11.06 -6.52
C ALA A 29 14.53 11.77 -7.91
N LYS A 30 13.91 11.14 -8.91
CA LYS A 30 13.75 11.69 -10.27
C LYS A 30 12.52 12.58 -10.45
N GLN A 31 11.76 12.85 -9.39
CA GLN A 31 10.49 13.57 -9.49
C GLN A 31 10.65 15.04 -9.16
N SER A 32 9.83 15.90 -9.78
CA SER A 32 9.75 17.30 -9.37
C SER A 32 9.34 17.40 -7.90
N GLU A 33 9.82 18.42 -7.21
CA GLU A 33 9.53 18.66 -5.78
C GLU A 33 8.03 18.61 -5.48
N HIS A 34 7.22 19.20 -6.36
CA HIS A 34 5.77 19.18 -6.25
C HIS A 34 5.17 17.75 -6.33
N THR A 35 5.67 16.91 -7.24
CA THR A 35 5.16 15.54 -7.38
C THR A 35 5.63 14.66 -6.22
N ALA A 36 6.84 14.92 -5.71
CA ALA A 36 7.39 14.23 -4.55
C ALA A 36 6.59 14.53 -3.28
N SER A 37 6.19 15.79 -3.05
CA SER A 37 5.40 16.19 -1.88
C SER A 37 3.98 15.60 -1.89
N LEU A 38 3.31 15.60 -3.05
CA LEU A 38 2.00 14.96 -3.21
C LEU A 38 2.08 13.44 -2.93
N LYS A 39 3.07 12.75 -3.50
CA LYS A 39 3.25 11.32 -3.26
C LYS A 39 3.60 11.00 -1.81
N LYS A 40 4.38 11.85 -1.14
CA LYS A 40 4.70 11.69 0.28
C LYS A 40 3.43 11.78 1.13
N LYS A 41 2.61 12.82 0.91
CA LYS A 41 1.33 13.00 1.60
C LYS A 41 0.39 11.82 1.36
N SER A 42 0.19 11.42 0.10
CA SER A 42 -0.64 10.25 -0.22
C SER A 42 -0.10 8.96 0.40
N ARG A 43 1.22 8.77 0.44
CA ARG A 43 1.85 7.61 1.09
C ARG A 43 1.57 7.60 2.59
N GLU A 44 1.69 8.73 3.27
CA GLU A 44 1.38 8.86 4.70
C GLU A 44 -0.10 8.55 4.98
N GLU A 45 -1.02 9.02 4.14
CA GLU A 45 -2.45 8.70 4.22
C GLU A 45 -2.69 7.18 4.06
N TRP A 46 -2.07 6.54 3.07
CA TRP A 46 -2.15 5.09 2.89
C TRP A 46 -1.64 4.31 4.10
N LEU A 47 -0.48 4.70 4.64
CA LEU A 47 0.08 4.07 5.83
C LEU A 47 -0.86 4.24 7.02
N ASN A 48 -1.40 5.44 7.25
CA ASN A 48 -2.36 5.67 8.32
C ASN A 48 -3.59 4.77 8.20
N ILE A 49 -4.12 4.55 7.00
CA ILE A 49 -5.26 3.64 6.80
C ILE A 49 -4.88 2.19 7.10
N ILE A 50 -3.72 1.73 6.61
CA ILE A 50 -3.23 0.37 6.87
C ILE A 50 -3.08 0.16 8.38
N LEU A 51 -2.52 1.13 9.10
CA LEU A 51 -2.29 1.06 10.55
C LEU A 51 -3.55 1.11 11.40
N ARG A 52 -4.67 1.58 10.87
CA ARG A 52 -5.97 1.39 11.53
C ARG A 52 -6.40 -0.08 11.57
N THR A 53 -5.89 -0.91 10.65
CA THR A 53 -6.26 -2.32 10.53
C THR A 53 -5.23 -3.26 11.14
N ARG A 54 -4.00 -2.80 11.41
CA ARG A 54 -2.91 -3.62 11.97
C ARG A 54 -1.91 -2.80 12.75
N GLU A 55 -1.22 -3.47 13.65
CA GLU A 55 -0.11 -2.88 14.37
C GLU A 55 1.15 -2.73 13.48
N MET A 56 2.01 -1.78 13.87
CA MET A 56 3.34 -1.54 13.30
C MET A 56 4.33 -2.67 13.66
N THR A 57 4.17 -3.83 13.05
CA THR A 57 5.11 -4.95 13.22
C THR A 57 6.46 -4.67 12.58
N SER A 58 7.52 -5.34 13.03
CA SER A 58 8.87 -5.27 12.44
C SER A 58 8.87 -5.63 10.94
N GLU A 59 8.10 -6.64 10.54
CA GLU A 59 7.91 -6.99 9.13
C GLU A 59 7.28 -5.84 8.33
N LEU A 60 6.28 -5.14 8.89
CA LEU A 60 5.69 -3.98 8.20
C LEU A 60 6.72 -2.86 8.02
N LYS A 61 7.49 -2.56 9.07
CA LYS A 61 8.54 -1.54 9.04
C LYS A 61 9.56 -1.85 7.94
N GLU A 62 10.02 -3.09 7.84
CA GLU A 62 10.93 -3.50 6.77
C GLU A 62 10.33 -3.30 5.38
N ARG A 63 9.04 -3.61 5.21
CA ARG A 63 8.35 -3.43 3.93
C ARG A 63 8.13 -1.96 3.58
N ILE A 64 7.83 -1.11 4.55
CA ILE A 64 7.77 0.35 4.37
C ILE A 64 9.13 0.84 3.87
N ASN A 65 10.23 0.42 4.52
CA ASN A 65 11.58 0.84 4.18
C ASN A 65 12.01 0.34 2.78
N LYS A 66 11.63 -0.89 2.42
CA LYS A 66 11.87 -1.47 1.08
C LYS A 66 10.89 -0.96 0.01
N ASN A 67 9.98 -0.04 0.34
CA ASN A 67 8.90 0.41 -0.54
C ASN A 67 8.04 -0.73 -1.11
N ASN A 68 7.97 -1.85 -0.41
CA ASN A 68 7.33 -3.08 -0.84
C ASN A 68 5.97 -3.26 -0.13
N ILE A 69 5.07 -2.30 -0.35
CA ILE A 69 3.71 -2.32 0.18
C ILE A 69 2.73 -2.28 -0.97
N TYR A 70 1.88 -3.29 -1.01
CA TYR A 70 0.87 -3.46 -2.02
C TYR A 70 -0.52 -3.54 -1.39
N VAL A 71 -1.52 -3.04 -2.12
CA VAL A 71 -2.92 -3.04 -1.75
C VAL A 71 -3.69 -3.67 -2.91
N CYS A 72 -4.58 -4.62 -2.63
CA CYS A 72 -5.39 -5.22 -3.67
C CYS A 72 -6.56 -4.33 -4.08
N GLU A 73 -7.09 -4.59 -5.28
CA GLU A 73 -8.23 -3.86 -5.86
C GLU A 73 -9.48 -3.80 -4.98
N LEU A 74 -9.71 -4.76 -4.08
CA LEU A 74 -10.86 -4.76 -3.16
C LEU A 74 -10.93 -3.55 -2.21
N HIS A 75 -9.82 -2.86 -1.99
CA HIS A 75 -9.78 -1.68 -1.12
C HIS A 75 -10.00 -0.37 -1.87
N PHE A 76 -10.21 -0.45 -3.19
CA PHE A 76 -10.56 0.69 -4.02
C PHE A 76 -12.06 0.62 -4.34
N LYS A 77 -12.68 1.79 -4.52
CA LYS A 77 -14.01 1.84 -5.13
C LYS A 77 -13.89 1.42 -6.60
N ALA A 78 -14.94 0.83 -7.15
CA ALA A 78 -14.96 0.37 -8.54
C ALA A 78 -14.56 1.49 -9.52
N ASP A 79 -15.03 2.71 -9.27
CA ASP A 79 -14.77 3.89 -10.11
C ASP A 79 -13.31 4.39 -10.05
N CYS A 80 -12.53 3.92 -9.06
CA CYS A 80 -11.11 4.28 -8.92
C CYS A 80 -10.19 3.33 -9.68
N ILE A 81 -10.70 2.21 -10.20
CA ILE A 81 -9.92 1.24 -10.96
C ILE A 81 -10.26 1.45 -12.44
N LEU A 82 -9.39 2.13 -13.16
CA LEU A 82 -9.48 2.20 -14.62
C LEU A 82 -9.11 0.82 -15.18
N LYS A 83 -10.08 0.17 -15.84
CA LYS A 83 -9.87 -1.10 -16.56
C LYS A 83 -9.21 -0.86 -17.90
#